data_AF-A0A2V6LC97-F1
#
_entry.id   AF-A0A2V6LC97-F1
#
_cell.length_a   1.000
_cell.length_b   1.000
_cell.length_c   1.000
_cell.angle_alpha   90.00
_cell.angle_beta   90.00
_cell.angle_gamma   90.00
#
_symmetry.space_group_name_H-M   'P 1'
#
loop_
_entity.id
_entity.type
_entity.pdbx_description
1 polymer ?
#
loop_
_entity_poly.entity_id
_entity_poly.type
_entity_poly.pdbx_seq_one_letter_code
_entity_poly.pdbx_strand_id
1 'polypeptide(L)'
;MAGSQNIVTGGASQIAEHRTGHTFNGQFFESPGGSLIQSRATFPDIVEHVLPVDTVRTFRISTNTMGDGYVECVSDSTLTAIRDAQPPDQQGTAPEVAVLEGDGSPGVGRFGWKCQHRSLLSFASDAYLNEMGITSPLFPDENTSQGLFVGYGTAYDPVPEPEDDGIDVQAFANFMRSTKAPPRGPITRDVHFGEKKFNLIGCNICHVASITTAAAGTP
;
A
#
# COMPACT_ATOMS: atom_id res chain seq x y z
N MET A 1 -5.89 7.03 27.06
CA MET A 1 -6.48 7.70 25.88
C MET A 1 -7.28 6.65 25.12
N ALA A 2 -8.60 6.77 25.07
CA ALA A 2 -9.45 5.85 24.32
C ALA A 2 -9.38 6.23 22.85
N GLY A 3 -8.47 5.62 22.09
CA GLY A 3 -8.47 5.72 20.63
C GLY A 3 -9.69 4.96 20.10
N SER A 4 -10.55 5.62 19.34
CA SER A 4 -11.67 4.96 18.66
C SER A 4 -11.11 3.83 17.80
N GLN A 5 -11.44 2.58 18.13
CA GLN A 5 -11.07 1.44 17.31
C GLN A 5 -11.88 1.44 16.03
N ASN A 6 -11.21 1.27 14.89
CA ASN A 6 -11.89 1.01 13.65
C ASN A 6 -12.41 -0.43 13.72
N ILE A 7 -13.70 -0.59 14.04
CA ILE A 7 -14.35 -1.89 14.19
C ILE A 7 -14.71 -2.55 12.85
N VAL A 8 -14.45 -1.85 11.74
CA VAL A 8 -14.83 -2.29 10.40
C VAL A 8 -13.67 -3.05 9.78
N THR A 9 -13.88 -4.33 9.47
CA THR A 9 -12.93 -5.15 8.70
C THR A 9 -12.62 -4.47 7.36
N GLY A 10 -11.33 -4.40 7.01
CA GLY A 10 -10.85 -3.65 5.83
C GLY A 10 -10.69 -2.14 6.05
N GLY A 11 -10.97 -1.65 7.27
CA GLY A 11 -10.65 -0.31 7.68
C GLY A 11 -9.15 -0.08 7.90
N ALA A 12 -8.74 1.19 7.99
CA ALA A 12 -7.34 1.53 8.31
C ALA A 12 -6.91 0.92 9.65
N SER A 13 -5.67 0.42 9.68
CA SER A 13 -5.08 -0.21 10.87
C SER A 13 -4.84 0.81 11.99
N GLN A 14 -4.82 0.31 13.22
CA GLN A 14 -4.39 1.06 14.40
C GLN A 14 -2.93 0.80 14.78
N ILE A 15 -2.32 -0.21 14.16
CA ILE A 15 -0.93 -0.56 14.35
C ILE A 15 -0.15 0.14 13.26
N ALA A 16 0.87 0.89 13.67
CA ALA A 16 1.78 1.51 12.73
C ALA A 16 3.02 0.64 12.55
N GLU A 17 3.35 0.35 11.31
CA GLU A 17 4.64 -0.16 10.89
C GLU A 17 5.72 0.88 11.11
N HIS A 18 6.88 0.44 11.58
CA HIS A 18 8.07 1.28 11.68
C HIS A 18 8.93 1.07 10.44
N ARG A 19 9.14 2.13 9.66
CA ARG A 19 10.02 2.10 8.51
C ARG A 19 11.26 2.95 8.71
N THR A 20 12.41 2.42 8.29
CA THR A 20 13.72 3.03 8.53
C THR A 20 14.62 2.98 7.30
N GLY A 21 15.64 3.83 7.31
CA GLY A 21 16.68 3.92 6.31
C GLY A 21 17.58 5.11 6.59
N HIS A 22 18.48 5.41 5.66
CA HIS A 22 19.41 6.53 5.79
C HIS A 22 19.66 7.24 4.47
N THR A 23 20.16 8.47 4.57
CA THR A 23 20.61 9.23 3.40
C THR A 23 22.12 9.34 3.43
N PHE A 24 22.76 8.94 2.34
CA PHE A 24 24.19 9.09 2.13
C PHE A 24 24.43 9.73 0.75
N ASN A 25 25.20 10.81 0.71
CA ASN A 25 25.49 11.58 -0.51
C ASN A 25 24.23 11.98 -1.32
N GLY A 26 23.14 12.34 -0.64
CA GLY A 26 21.89 12.77 -1.26
C GLY A 26 21.01 11.62 -1.82
N GLN A 27 21.43 10.37 -1.64
CA GLN A 27 20.65 9.18 -2.00
C GLN A 27 20.09 8.50 -0.76
N PHE A 28 18.86 8.02 -0.85
CA PHE A 28 18.22 7.24 0.20
C PHE A 28 18.54 5.76 0.03
N PHE A 29 18.86 5.09 1.13
CA PHE A 29 19.10 3.67 1.22
C PHE A 29 18.17 3.09 2.29
N GLU A 30 17.51 1.98 1.96
CA GLU A 30 16.73 1.23 2.94
C GLU A 30 17.62 0.56 3.98
N SER A 31 17.05 0.22 5.12
CA SER A 31 17.70 -0.68 6.07
C SER A 31 17.98 -2.03 5.39
N PRO A 32 19.07 -2.74 5.76
CA PRO A 32 19.28 -4.12 5.33
C PRO A 32 18.06 -4.98 5.71
N GLY A 33 17.51 -5.75 4.77
CA GLY A 33 16.22 -6.43 4.95
C GLY A 33 15.00 -5.69 4.43
N GLY A 34 15.19 -4.48 3.91
CA GLY A 34 14.11 -3.62 3.44
C GLY A 34 13.79 -2.53 4.43
N SER A 35 12.96 -1.57 4.02
CA SER A 35 12.64 -0.42 4.87
C SER A 35 11.75 -0.74 6.07
N LEU A 36 11.10 -1.91 6.14
CA LEU A 36 10.20 -2.27 7.23
C LEU A 36 10.94 -3.01 8.34
N ILE A 37 10.82 -2.54 9.58
CA ILE A 37 11.38 -3.22 10.75
C ILE A 37 10.34 -4.12 11.40
N GLN A 38 10.60 -5.42 11.41
CA GLN A 38 9.69 -6.43 11.96
C GLN A 38 9.52 -6.28 13.47
N SER A 39 8.26 -6.20 13.92
CA SER A 39 7.94 -6.02 15.33
C SER A 39 8.11 -7.28 16.18
N ARG A 40 8.17 -8.45 15.52
CA ARG A 40 8.27 -9.78 16.13
C ARG A 40 9.10 -10.68 15.22
N ALA A 41 9.74 -11.68 15.82
CA ALA A 41 10.38 -12.76 15.10
C ALA A 41 10.14 -14.09 15.81
N THR A 42 10.29 -15.19 15.08
CA THR A 42 10.15 -16.56 15.60
C THR A 42 11.33 -16.97 16.47
N PHE A 43 12.51 -16.37 16.25
CA PHE A 43 13.72 -16.59 17.03
C PHE A 43 14.25 -15.26 17.62
N PRO A 44 14.75 -15.24 18.87
CA PRO A 44 15.20 -14.02 19.53
C PRO A 44 16.41 -13.32 18.88
N ASP A 45 17.25 -14.07 18.18
CA ASP A 45 18.51 -13.60 17.58
C ASP A 45 18.33 -12.92 16.22
N ILE A 46 17.16 -13.07 15.59
CA ILE A 46 16.79 -12.40 14.33
C ILE A 46 15.74 -11.29 14.55
N VAL A 47 15.56 -10.86 15.81
CA VAL A 47 14.69 -9.71 16.13
C VAL A 47 15.32 -8.44 15.58
N GLU A 48 14.62 -7.82 14.65
CA GLU A 48 15.06 -6.57 14.05
C GLU A 48 14.93 -5.40 15.03
N HIS A 49 15.83 -4.45 14.86
CA HIS A 49 15.87 -3.18 15.55
C HIS A 49 16.33 -2.08 14.60
N VAL A 50 16.12 -0.82 14.98
CA VAL A 50 16.61 0.28 14.16
C VAL A 50 18.13 0.38 14.27
N LEU A 51 18.82 0.31 13.13
CA LEU A 51 20.27 0.44 13.11
C LEU A 51 20.69 1.88 13.43
N PRO A 52 21.86 2.10 14.09
CA PRO A 52 22.34 3.44 14.40
C PRO A 52 22.55 4.34 13.17
N VAL A 53 22.83 3.76 12.00
CA VAL A 53 22.99 4.49 10.74
C VAL A 53 21.65 5.02 10.19
N ASP A 54 20.54 4.38 10.55
CA ASP A 54 19.21 4.70 10.05
C ASP A 54 18.61 5.91 10.76
N THR A 55 18.93 7.06 10.20
CA THR A 55 18.53 8.39 10.67
C THR A 55 17.19 8.85 10.11
N VAL A 56 16.68 8.23 9.05
CA VAL A 56 15.35 8.49 8.49
C VAL A 56 14.38 7.45 9.03
N ARG A 57 13.32 7.91 9.69
CA ARG A 57 12.32 7.05 10.33
C ARG A 57 10.93 7.57 10.06
N THR A 58 9.99 6.66 9.83
CA THR A 58 8.59 7.00 9.64
C THR A 58 7.70 5.88 10.17
N PHE A 59 6.48 6.26 10.55
CA PHE A 59 5.45 5.32 10.96
C PHE A 59 4.33 5.35 9.94
N ARG A 60 3.88 4.18 9.47
CA ARG A 60 2.79 4.06 8.51
C ARG A 60 1.74 3.12 9.06
N ILE A 61 0.48 3.53 9.00
CA ILE A 61 -0.65 2.63 9.28
C ILE A 61 -1.07 1.97 7.97
N SER A 62 -1.51 0.71 8.00
CA SER A 62 -2.10 0.07 6.82
C SER A 62 -3.31 0.88 6.34
N THR A 63 -3.39 1.14 5.03
CA THR A 63 -4.48 1.90 4.43
C THR A 63 -5.79 1.13 4.49
N ASN A 64 -6.91 1.83 4.40
CA ASN A 64 -8.20 1.14 4.26
C ASN A 64 -8.25 0.44 2.89
N THR A 65 -8.91 -0.72 2.83
CA THR A 65 -9.12 -1.50 1.60
C THR A 65 -10.54 -1.39 1.06
N MET A 66 -11.42 -0.65 1.76
CA MET A 66 -12.84 -0.56 1.47
C MET A 66 -13.12 0.17 0.16
N GLY A 67 -13.62 -0.57 -0.83
CA GLY A 67 -13.95 -0.01 -2.15
C GLY A 67 -12.74 0.11 -3.07
N ASP A 68 -11.60 -0.46 -2.69
CA ASP A 68 -10.39 -0.43 -3.52
C ASP A 68 -10.57 -1.20 -4.83
N GLY A 69 -11.51 -2.15 -4.91
CA GLY A 69 -11.91 -2.75 -6.19
C GLY A 69 -12.38 -1.71 -7.21
N TYR A 70 -13.05 -0.64 -6.77
CA TYR A 70 -13.42 0.47 -7.66
C TYR A 70 -12.20 1.34 -8.02
N VAL A 71 -11.27 1.55 -7.09
CA VAL A 71 -10.03 2.31 -7.31
C VAL A 71 -9.13 1.60 -8.32
N GLU A 72 -9.02 0.28 -8.23
CA GLU A 72 -8.29 -0.56 -9.18
C GLU A 72 -8.85 -0.40 -10.60
N CYS A 73 -10.18 -0.29 -10.73
CA CYS A 73 -10.85 -0.10 -12.02
C CYS A 73 -10.80 1.34 -12.58
N VAL A 74 -10.17 2.32 -11.92
CA VAL A 74 -10.01 3.66 -12.51
C VAL A 74 -8.98 3.59 -13.66
N SER A 75 -9.23 4.21 -14.81
CA SER A 75 -8.23 4.18 -15.88
C SER A 75 -7.01 5.05 -15.56
N ASP A 76 -5.82 4.63 -16.02
CA ASP A 76 -4.58 5.41 -15.91
C ASP A 76 -4.72 6.80 -16.54
N SER A 77 -5.45 6.88 -17.65
CA SER A 77 -5.79 8.14 -18.33
C SER A 77 -6.67 9.04 -17.47
N THR A 78 -7.56 8.49 -16.65
CA THR A 78 -8.41 9.27 -15.73
C THR A 78 -7.55 9.86 -14.61
N LEU A 79 -6.65 9.08 -14.00
CA LEU A 79 -5.73 9.57 -12.96
C LEU A 79 -4.79 10.64 -13.50
N THR A 80 -4.24 10.41 -14.70
CA THR A 80 -3.42 11.36 -15.45
C THR A 80 -4.17 12.66 -15.73
N ALA A 81 -5.42 12.58 -16.21
CA ALA A 81 -6.23 13.75 -16.48
C ALA A 81 -6.58 14.55 -15.21
N ILE A 82 -6.84 13.87 -14.09
CA ILE A 82 -7.06 14.53 -12.79
C ILE A 82 -5.81 15.30 -12.38
N ARG A 83 -4.62 14.69 -12.46
CA ARG A 83 -3.35 15.37 -12.20
C ARG A 83 -3.15 16.56 -13.14
N ASP A 84 -3.39 16.40 -14.44
CA ASP A 84 -3.13 17.44 -15.44
C ASP A 84 -4.08 18.64 -15.35
N ALA A 85 -5.25 18.45 -14.73
CA ALA A 85 -6.19 19.52 -14.43
C ALA A 85 -5.81 20.34 -13.17
N GLN A 86 -4.81 19.91 -12.40
CA GLN A 86 -4.38 20.63 -11.20
C GLN A 86 -3.57 21.90 -11.55
N PRO A 87 -3.68 22.98 -10.75
CA PRO A 87 -2.80 24.14 -10.88
C PRO A 87 -1.32 23.74 -10.82
N PRO A 88 -0.41 24.38 -11.58
CA PRO A 88 1.00 24.00 -11.62
C PRO A 88 1.71 23.96 -10.26
N ASP A 89 1.32 24.81 -9.31
CA ASP A 89 1.86 24.88 -7.95
C ASP A 89 1.26 23.85 -6.98
N GLN A 90 0.23 23.11 -7.42
CA GLN A 90 -0.46 22.08 -6.64
C GLN A 90 -0.52 20.73 -7.38
N GLN A 91 0.15 20.64 -8.52
CA GLN A 91 0.13 19.46 -9.37
C GLN A 91 0.92 18.32 -8.71
N GLY A 92 0.24 17.22 -8.46
CA GLY A 92 0.84 16.00 -7.93
C GLY A 92 1.64 15.24 -8.99
N THR A 93 2.09 14.04 -8.62
CA THR A 93 2.76 13.11 -9.52
C THR A 93 1.89 11.87 -9.69
N ALA A 94 1.84 11.32 -10.91
CA ALA A 94 1.25 10.01 -11.17
C ALA A 94 2.41 9.05 -11.51
N PRO A 95 2.98 8.34 -10.52
CA PRO A 95 4.11 7.46 -10.76
C PRO A 95 3.66 6.26 -11.60
N GLU A 96 4.49 5.88 -12.56
CA GLU A 96 4.33 4.63 -13.29
C GLU A 96 5.09 3.51 -12.57
N VAL A 97 4.40 2.41 -12.31
CA VAL A 97 4.93 1.24 -11.61
C VAL A 97 4.61 -0.03 -12.41
N ALA A 98 5.50 -1.01 -12.35
CA ALA A 98 5.30 -2.29 -13.05
C ALA A 98 4.08 -3.04 -12.51
N VAL A 99 3.41 -3.79 -13.39
CA VAL A 99 2.37 -4.75 -13.00
C VAL A 99 3.02 -6.12 -12.85
N LEU A 100 3.17 -6.58 -11.63
CA LEU A 100 3.97 -7.76 -11.32
C LEU A 100 3.33 -9.04 -11.85
N GLU A 101 2.00 -9.12 -11.86
CA GLU A 101 1.25 -10.25 -12.42
C GLU A 101 1.09 -10.22 -13.95
N GLY A 102 1.57 -9.16 -14.60
CA GLY A 102 1.45 -8.95 -16.05
C GLY A 102 2.74 -9.26 -16.81
N ASP A 103 2.89 -8.65 -17.98
CA ASP A 103 4.14 -8.68 -18.77
C ASP A 103 5.18 -7.66 -18.28
N GLY A 104 4.96 -7.05 -17.10
CA GLY A 104 5.78 -5.99 -16.56
C GLY A 104 5.51 -4.60 -17.15
N SER A 105 4.56 -4.45 -18.08
CA SER A 105 4.18 -3.13 -18.61
C SER A 105 3.74 -2.21 -17.48
N PRO A 106 4.27 -0.97 -17.41
CA PRO A 106 3.95 -0.07 -16.33
C PRO A 106 2.51 0.47 -16.42
N GLY A 107 1.98 0.91 -15.28
CA GLY A 107 0.77 1.72 -15.20
C GLY A 107 0.79 2.65 -14.00
N VAL A 108 -0.21 3.52 -13.90
CA VAL A 108 -0.29 4.52 -12.83
C VAL A 108 -0.51 3.81 -11.48
N GLY A 109 0.48 3.94 -10.60
CA GLY A 109 0.43 3.42 -9.24
C GLY A 109 -0.66 4.12 -8.41
N ARG A 110 -1.30 3.36 -7.51
CA ARG A 110 -2.46 3.84 -6.74
C ARG A 110 -2.68 3.15 -5.39
N PHE A 111 -1.93 2.09 -5.10
CA PHE A 111 -2.00 1.38 -3.82
C PHE A 111 -0.70 1.55 -3.03
N GLY A 112 -0.85 1.58 -1.71
CA GLY A 112 0.21 1.93 -0.77
C GLY A 112 0.44 3.45 -0.64
N TRP A 113 1.08 3.85 0.46
CA TRP A 113 1.32 5.27 0.81
C TRP A 113 2.11 6.08 -0.22
N LYS A 114 2.85 5.41 -1.11
CA LYS A 114 3.65 6.04 -2.16
C LYS A 114 3.17 5.68 -3.56
N CYS A 115 1.99 5.10 -3.68
CA CYS A 115 1.47 4.58 -4.95
C CYS A 115 2.43 3.56 -5.58
N GLN A 116 3.09 2.74 -4.77
CA GLN A 116 4.11 1.81 -5.25
C GLN A 116 3.52 0.58 -5.97
N HIS A 117 2.20 0.37 -5.89
CA HIS A 117 1.51 -0.75 -6.55
C HIS A 117 0.37 -0.24 -7.44
N ARG A 118 0.18 -0.86 -8.61
CA ARG A 118 -0.95 -0.57 -9.52
C ARG A 118 -2.17 -1.42 -9.22
N SER A 119 -1.98 -2.69 -8.87
CA SER A 119 -3.06 -3.66 -8.65
C SER A 119 -3.14 -4.11 -7.20
N LEU A 120 -4.32 -4.59 -6.82
CA LEU A 120 -4.56 -5.19 -5.50
C LEU A 120 -3.84 -6.52 -5.33
N LEU A 121 -3.53 -7.25 -6.40
CA LEU A 121 -2.77 -8.49 -6.31
C LEU A 121 -1.29 -8.21 -6.00
N SER A 122 -0.66 -7.27 -6.70
CA SER A 122 0.69 -6.81 -6.39
C SER A 122 0.77 -6.24 -4.97
N PHE A 123 -0.21 -5.42 -4.57
CA PHE A 123 -0.32 -4.89 -3.21
C PHE A 123 -0.48 -5.97 -2.14
N ALA A 124 -1.35 -6.97 -2.36
CA ALA A 124 -1.53 -8.10 -1.45
C ALA A 124 -0.25 -8.92 -1.28
N SER A 125 0.44 -9.17 -2.39
CA SER A 125 1.65 -10.01 -2.42
C SER A 125 2.82 -9.32 -1.70
N ASP A 126 2.94 -8.00 -1.86
CA ASP A 126 3.91 -7.18 -1.10
C ASP A 126 3.61 -7.19 0.40
N ALA A 127 2.33 -7.13 0.79
CA ALA A 127 1.91 -7.23 2.19
C ALA A 127 2.12 -8.63 2.78
N TYR A 128 1.92 -9.69 1.98
CA TYR A 128 2.24 -11.07 2.38
C TYR A 128 3.71 -11.19 2.80
N LEU A 129 4.64 -10.74 1.96
CA LEU A 129 6.06 -10.78 2.27
C LEU A 129 6.40 -9.85 3.45
N ASN A 130 6.03 -8.58 3.36
CA ASN A 130 6.53 -7.57 4.30
C ASN A 130 5.78 -7.57 5.63
N GLU A 131 4.45 -7.74 5.64
CA GLU A 131 3.66 -7.65 6.88
C GLU A 131 3.47 -9.02 7.56
N MET A 132 3.45 -10.11 6.79
CA MET A 132 3.11 -11.45 7.29
C MET A 132 4.29 -12.44 7.28
N GLY A 133 5.35 -12.19 6.50
CA GLY A 133 6.46 -13.12 6.32
C GLY A 133 6.04 -14.36 5.54
N ILE A 134 5.28 -14.16 4.45
CA ILE A 134 4.83 -15.22 3.54
C ILE A 134 5.23 -14.83 2.13
N THR A 135 6.09 -15.63 1.51
CA THR A 135 6.47 -15.49 0.09
C THR A 135 5.36 -16.01 -0.82
N SER A 136 5.32 -15.47 -2.04
CA SER A 136 4.31 -15.82 -3.05
C SER A 136 4.95 -15.78 -4.45
N PRO A 137 4.28 -16.26 -5.52
CA PRO A 137 4.88 -16.27 -6.85
C PRO A 137 5.32 -14.90 -7.38
N LEU A 138 4.71 -13.80 -6.90
CA LEU A 138 5.09 -12.43 -7.27
C LEU A 138 6.27 -11.89 -6.44
N PHE A 139 6.48 -12.43 -5.25
CA PHE A 139 7.58 -12.10 -4.34
C PHE A 139 8.12 -13.40 -3.72
N PRO A 140 8.93 -14.17 -4.48
CA PRO A 140 9.31 -15.52 -4.11
C PRO A 140 10.51 -15.59 -3.16
N ASP A 141 11.19 -14.46 -2.93
CA ASP A 141 12.39 -14.40 -2.11
C ASP A 141 12.06 -13.79 -0.74
N GLU A 142 12.45 -14.48 0.33
CA GLU A 142 12.32 -13.99 1.70
C GLU A 142 13.23 -12.78 1.97
N ASN A 143 12.74 -11.85 2.79
CA ASN A 143 13.52 -10.72 3.29
C ASN A 143 14.63 -11.20 4.22
N THR A 144 15.77 -10.50 4.21
CA THR A 144 16.81 -10.75 5.22
C THR A 144 16.44 -10.07 6.54
N SER A 145 16.77 -10.67 7.69
CA SER A 145 16.72 -9.94 8.97
C SER A 145 18.00 -9.12 9.15
N GLN A 146 17.93 -7.80 8.96
CA GLN A 146 19.11 -6.91 9.03
C GLN A 146 20.30 -7.35 8.17
N GLY A 147 20.04 -7.91 6.98
CA GLY A 147 21.06 -8.42 6.08
C GLY A 147 21.52 -9.85 6.37
N LEU A 148 21.03 -10.48 7.45
CA LEU A 148 21.18 -11.92 7.68
C LEU A 148 20.13 -12.67 6.85
N PHE A 149 20.58 -13.60 6.01
CA PHE A 149 19.67 -14.48 5.29
C PHE A 149 18.91 -15.38 6.28
N VAL A 150 17.58 -15.36 6.21
CA VAL A 150 16.68 -16.11 7.12
C VAL A 150 15.71 -17.04 6.41
N GLY A 151 15.72 -17.09 5.07
CA GLY A 151 14.88 -17.99 4.29
C GLY A 151 15.29 -19.47 4.38
N TYR A 152 14.70 -20.28 3.50
CA TYR A 152 14.82 -21.73 3.48
C TYR A 152 16.26 -22.23 3.44
N GLY A 153 16.50 -23.32 4.16
CA GLY A 153 17.83 -23.92 4.32
C GLY A 153 18.64 -23.31 5.48
N THR A 154 18.06 -22.35 6.20
CA THR A 154 18.55 -21.91 7.51
C THR A 154 17.84 -22.66 8.65
N ALA A 155 18.19 -22.34 9.90
CA ALA A 155 17.45 -22.82 11.06
C ALA A 155 16.16 -22.03 11.33
N TYR A 156 15.97 -20.90 10.63
CA TYR A 156 14.89 -19.96 10.87
C TYR A 156 13.64 -20.29 10.06
N ASP A 157 13.82 -20.82 8.85
CA ASP A 157 12.73 -21.22 7.97
C ASP A 157 12.85 -22.69 7.52
N PRO A 158 11.93 -23.56 7.98
CA PRO A 158 11.88 -24.96 7.57
C PRO A 158 11.07 -25.19 6.27
N VAL A 159 10.39 -24.19 5.72
CA VAL A 159 9.51 -24.30 4.55
C VAL A 159 10.22 -23.71 3.32
N PRO A 160 10.24 -24.40 2.17
CA PRO A 160 10.78 -23.83 0.94
C PRO A 160 9.87 -22.74 0.35
N GLU A 161 10.49 -21.71 -0.21
CA GLU A 161 9.79 -20.65 -0.93
C GLU A 161 9.35 -21.11 -2.36
N PRO A 162 8.23 -20.57 -2.91
CA PRO A 162 7.28 -19.72 -2.19
C PRO A 162 6.37 -20.53 -1.25
N GLU A 163 6.06 -20.00 -0.06
CA GLU A 163 5.13 -20.66 0.89
C GLU A 163 3.69 -20.69 0.36
N ASP A 164 3.22 -19.60 -0.26
CA ASP A 164 1.94 -19.55 -0.97
C ASP A 164 2.13 -19.94 -2.43
N ASP A 165 1.25 -20.80 -2.96
CA ASP A 165 1.26 -21.20 -4.37
C ASP A 165 0.60 -20.16 -5.29
N GLY A 166 0.17 -19.03 -4.73
CA GLY A 166 -0.52 -17.94 -5.38
C GLY A 166 -2.04 -17.99 -5.23
N ILE A 167 -2.61 -19.11 -4.75
CA ILE A 167 -4.07 -19.26 -4.61
C ILE A 167 -4.57 -18.38 -3.46
N ASP A 168 -3.89 -18.38 -2.32
CA ASP A 168 -4.38 -17.66 -1.14
C ASP A 168 -4.20 -16.15 -1.30
N VAL A 169 -3.06 -15.68 -1.82
CA VAL A 169 -2.86 -14.25 -2.09
C VAL A 169 -3.86 -13.72 -3.13
N GLN A 170 -4.19 -14.53 -4.13
CA GLN A 170 -5.20 -14.20 -5.13
C GLN A 170 -6.61 -14.17 -4.51
N ALA A 171 -6.93 -15.10 -3.62
CA ALA A 171 -8.19 -15.09 -2.88
C ALA A 171 -8.29 -13.85 -1.97
N PHE A 172 -7.20 -13.45 -1.33
CA PHE A 172 -7.13 -12.25 -0.50
C PHE A 172 -7.33 -10.97 -1.33
N ALA A 173 -6.66 -10.85 -2.48
CA ALA A 173 -6.88 -9.75 -3.41
C ALA A 173 -8.34 -9.69 -3.90
N ASN A 174 -8.96 -10.84 -4.19
CA ASN A 174 -10.38 -10.92 -4.59
C ASN A 174 -11.33 -10.52 -3.46
N PHE A 175 -11.00 -10.85 -2.21
CA PHE A 175 -11.72 -10.34 -1.05
C PHE A 175 -11.66 -8.81 -0.99
N MET A 176 -10.46 -8.21 -1.13
CA MET A 176 -10.30 -6.75 -1.15
C MET A 176 -11.12 -6.09 -2.26
N ARG A 177 -11.07 -6.64 -3.49
CA ARG A 177 -11.88 -6.20 -4.63
C ARG A 177 -13.39 -6.25 -4.37
N SER A 178 -13.83 -7.19 -3.54
CA SER A 178 -15.24 -7.40 -3.21
C SER A 178 -15.74 -6.50 -2.07
N THR A 179 -14.85 -5.77 -1.41
CA THR A 179 -15.25 -4.81 -0.38
C THR A 179 -15.99 -3.63 -1.01
N LYS A 180 -17.04 -3.15 -0.33
CA LYS A 180 -17.80 -1.98 -0.80
C LYS A 180 -17.15 -0.69 -0.35
N ALA A 181 -17.22 0.32 -1.21
CA ALA A 181 -17.00 1.70 -0.78
C ALA A 181 -18.03 2.07 0.31
N PRO A 182 -17.63 2.76 1.39
CA PRO A 182 -18.56 3.20 2.42
C PRO A 182 -19.68 4.06 1.82
N PRO A 183 -20.96 3.81 2.17
CA PRO A 183 -22.06 4.62 1.66
C PRO A 183 -21.95 6.06 2.15
N ARG A 184 -22.42 7.03 1.35
CA ARG A 184 -22.61 8.40 1.85
C ARG A 184 -23.67 8.41 2.95
N GLY A 185 -23.40 9.17 4.01
CA GLY A 185 -24.39 9.45 5.04
C GLY A 185 -25.52 10.37 4.57
N PRO A 186 -26.51 10.66 5.43
CA PRO A 186 -27.62 11.55 5.11
C PRO A 186 -27.16 12.94 4.64
N ILE A 187 -27.77 13.45 3.57
CA ILE A 187 -27.45 14.77 3.04
C ILE A 187 -28.24 15.83 3.82
N THR A 188 -27.56 16.44 4.79
CA THR A 188 -28.12 17.50 5.63
C THR A 188 -27.70 18.88 5.15
N ARG A 189 -28.25 19.93 5.78
CA ARG A 189 -27.80 21.31 5.56
C ARG A 189 -26.31 21.49 5.84
N ASP A 190 -25.79 20.83 6.88
CA ASP A 190 -24.39 20.91 7.27
C ASP A 190 -23.47 20.21 6.26
N VAL A 191 -23.92 19.09 5.66
CA VAL A 191 -23.18 18.42 4.57
C VAL A 191 -23.04 19.36 3.37
N HIS A 192 -24.10 20.02 2.94
CA HIS A 192 -24.03 21.00 1.85
C HIS A 192 -23.18 22.22 2.20
N PHE A 193 -23.23 22.69 3.45
CA PHE A 193 -22.37 23.77 3.90
C PHE A 193 -20.89 23.35 3.88
N GLY A 194 -20.58 22.15 4.35
CA GLY A 194 -19.25 21.55 4.32
C GLY A 194 -18.72 21.38 2.89
N GLU A 195 -19.53 20.85 1.98
CA GLU A 195 -19.18 20.71 0.55
C GLU A 195 -18.82 22.06 -0.09
N LYS A 196 -19.60 23.11 0.17
CA LYS A 196 -19.28 24.46 -0.30
C LYS A 196 -17.95 24.96 0.25
N LYS A 197 -17.66 24.71 1.54
CA LYS A 197 -16.39 25.09 2.16
C LYS A 197 -15.21 24.28 1.60
N PHE A 198 -15.39 22.99 1.38
CA PHE A 198 -14.41 22.10 0.79
C PHE A 198 -13.97 22.61 -0.60
N ASN A 199 -14.94 22.98 -1.44
CA ASN A 199 -14.66 23.54 -2.76
C ASN A 199 -14.03 24.94 -2.68
N LEU A 200 -14.49 25.79 -1.76
CA LEU A 200 -13.94 27.14 -1.59
C LEU A 200 -12.48 27.14 -1.11
N ILE A 201 -12.10 26.18 -0.26
CA ILE A 201 -10.73 26.01 0.23
C ILE A 201 -9.82 25.42 -0.86
N GLY A 202 -10.39 24.79 -1.89
CA GLY A 202 -9.65 24.11 -2.95
C GLY A 202 -9.29 22.65 -2.63
N CYS A 203 -9.95 22.02 -1.64
CA CYS A 203 -9.70 20.61 -1.34
C CYS A 203 -10.06 19.69 -2.54
N ASN A 204 -11.02 20.13 -3.37
CA ASN A 204 -11.46 19.45 -4.58
C ASN A 204 -10.45 19.48 -5.74
N ILE A 205 -9.33 20.20 -5.59
CA ILE A 205 -8.23 20.21 -6.57
C ILE A 205 -7.57 18.83 -6.63
N CYS A 206 -7.42 18.16 -5.48
CA CYS A 206 -6.91 16.79 -5.40
C CYS A 206 -8.02 15.77 -5.11
N HIS A 207 -8.99 16.11 -4.26
CA HIS A 207 -10.07 15.21 -3.85
C HIS A 207 -11.33 15.47 -4.69
N VAL A 208 -11.32 15.03 -5.94
CA VAL A 208 -12.44 15.22 -6.87
C VAL A 208 -13.71 14.52 -6.38
N ALA A 209 -14.87 15.14 -6.64
CA ALA A 209 -16.15 14.69 -6.10
C ALA A 209 -16.63 13.33 -6.65
N SER A 210 -16.22 12.98 -7.87
CA SER A 210 -16.59 11.74 -8.54
C SER A 210 -15.47 11.31 -9.48
N ILE A 211 -15.24 10.00 -9.53
CA ILE A 211 -14.35 9.35 -10.49
C ILE A 211 -15.15 8.21 -11.11
N THR A 212 -15.19 8.17 -12.43
CA THR A 212 -15.86 7.08 -13.17
C THR A 212 -14.84 5.97 -13.39
N THR A 213 -15.20 4.74 -13.04
CA THR A 213 -14.37 3.56 -13.34
C THR A 213 -14.40 3.25 -14.84
N ALA A 214 -13.37 2.56 -15.31
CA ALA A 214 -13.37 1.97 -16.65
C ALA A 214 -14.56 1.00 -16.81
N ALA A 215 -14.99 0.81 -18.06
CA ALA A 215 -16.01 -0.18 -18.36
C ALA A 215 -15.49 -1.60 -18.07
N ALA A 216 -16.36 -2.49 -17.64
CA ALA A 216 -15.99 -3.90 -17.45
C ALA A 216 -15.40 -4.49 -18.74
N GLY A 217 -14.30 -5.21 -18.64
CA GLY A 217 -13.58 -5.78 -19.79
C GLY A 217 -12.67 -4.79 -20.53
N THR A 218 -12.45 -3.58 -19.99
CA THR A 218 -11.35 -2.72 -20.45
C THR A 218 -10.03 -3.40 -20.07
N PRO A 219 -9.09 -3.59 -21.02
CA PRO A 219 -7.77 -4.17 -20.76
C PRO A 219 -6.96 -3.39 -19.72
#